data_AF-A0A0F5YKF0-F1
#
_entry.id   AF-A0A0F5YKF0-F1
#
_cell.length_a   1.000
_cell.length_b   1.000
_cell.length_c   1.000
_cell.angle_alpha   90.00
_cell.angle_beta   90.00
_cell.angle_gamma   90.00
#
_symmetry.space_group_name_H-M   'P 1'
#
loop_
_entity.id
_entity.type
_entity.pdbx_description
1 polymer ?
#
loop_
_entity_poly.entity_id
_entity_poly.type
_entity_poly.pdbx_seq_one_letter_code
_entity_poly.pdbx_strand_id
1 'polypeptide(L)'
;MKSYEDLTQTPYYYRPPKKRKGFIKLSTLVLFGFCSAFYPRVLTLLKFPSIINLAHLGIIPWICAFVLLKSKVKDRKQIAIVQELTIAVMLFFAVNLASAILNNAGFINACLNFMFFCEHFLLLIAIVSLPLTPEKLLQFRAFIIFSSFTNTIFAYVQHYVLQLHLREGLEDNIKGVFIGGGAGHVVAASVALTFGVYYFSAAKKLPILFRAGVALATFWHMNMADAKQVMLVFGIAGIFLLLTKFQNIVQALQYIIGGVVLGYAFFWGIHNIEALEAFQTWMRPEIYGPEGEATLLKTATFRIVPTFYDSVLHPWLGLGPGHTVGRLGGWMLREYDSLLRPLGSTEHPATNAIWQAVGASWLGDQSSMFSPLFGWAGIWGDVGWLGLISFLYVWWVVWRRLCFDDVSKFIALCPIAFGLIFTQMEEPGYMLYVASIIGLRWQEHHCQKQNKVSEIATPQTAYQRPKSIKDLFQVLLLLK
;
A
#
# COMPACT_ATOMS: atom_id res chain seq x y z
N MET A 1 24.91 60.13 -0.52
CA MET A 1 23.78 59.27 -0.93
C MET A 1 23.85 59.05 -2.43
N LYS A 2 24.31 57.87 -2.87
CA LYS A 2 24.28 57.44 -4.29
C LYS A 2 23.02 56.59 -4.47
N SER A 3 22.22 56.90 -5.50
CA SER A 3 20.96 56.24 -5.80
C SER A 3 21.17 54.76 -6.13
N TYR A 4 20.29 53.93 -5.59
CA TYR A 4 20.30 52.47 -5.64
C TYR A 4 19.40 51.98 -6.78
N GLU A 5 19.49 52.62 -7.95
CA GLU A 5 18.64 52.34 -9.13
C GLU A 5 19.53 52.13 -10.34
N ASP A 6 20.22 50.99 -10.43
CA ASP A 6 20.60 50.40 -11.73
C ASP A 6 21.17 48.97 -11.64
N LEU A 7 20.49 48.08 -10.91
CA LEU A 7 20.71 46.64 -11.08
C LEU A 7 19.86 46.14 -12.24
N THR A 8 20.37 46.39 -13.44
CA THR A 8 19.92 45.81 -14.70
C THR A 8 19.77 44.29 -14.54
N GLN A 9 18.52 43.83 -14.57
CA GLN A 9 18.17 42.42 -14.61
C GLN A 9 18.77 41.81 -15.88
N THR A 10 19.87 41.08 -15.75
CA THR A 10 20.37 40.25 -16.84
C THR A 10 19.36 39.12 -17.05
N PRO A 11 18.75 38.99 -18.25
CA PRO A 11 17.85 37.89 -18.52
C PRO A 11 18.66 36.59 -18.49
N TYR A 12 18.44 35.77 -17.48
CA TYR A 12 18.94 34.40 -17.44
C TYR A 12 18.32 33.64 -18.61
N TYR A 13 19.05 33.58 -19.74
CA TYR A 13 18.70 32.72 -20.87
C TYR A 13 18.81 31.27 -20.40
N TYR A 14 17.66 30.69 -20.02
CA TYR A 14 17.52 29.26 -19.84
C TYR A 14 17.77 28.58 -21.19
N ARG A 15 19.00 28.11 -21.42
CA ARG A 15 19.31 27.24 -22.56
C ARG A 15 18.67 25.88 -22.27
N PRO A 16 17.64 25.45 -23.03
CA PRO A 16 17.08 24.13 -22.81
C PRO A 16 18.17 23.09 -23.07
N PRO A 17 18.41 22.15 -22.14
CA PRO A 17 19.45 21.15 -22.31
C PRO A 17 19.22 20.35 -23.59
N LYS A 18 20.27 20.17 -24.40
CA LYS A 18 20.24 19.34 -25.61
C LYS A 18 19.66 17.96 -25.27
N LYS A 19 18.54 17.58 -25.91
CA LYS A 19 17.91 16.27 -25.76
C LYS A 19 18.91 15.17 -26.14
N ARG A 20 19.52 14.51 -25.16
CA ARG A 20 20.29 13.28 -25.40
C ARG A 20 19.31 12.19 -25.86
N LYS A 21 19.48 11.69 -27.09
CA LYS A 21 18.73 10.55 -27.63
C LYS A 21 19.18 9.27 -26.91
N GLY A 22 18.22 8.40 -26.53
CA GLY A 22 18.49 6.98 -26.29
C GLY A 22 18.51 6.43 -24.86
N PHE A 23 18.45 7.23 -23.79
CA PHE A 23 18.42 6.68 -22.42
C PHE A 23 17.00 6.58 -21.86
N ILE A 24 16.58 5.35 -21.50
CA ILE A 24 15.37 5.14 -20.68
C ILE A 24 15.55 5.92 -19.39
N LYS A 25 14.59 6.79 -19.08
CA LYS A 25 14.65 7.64 -17.89
C LYS A 25 14.36 6.79 -16.65
N LEU A 26 15.15 6.97 -15.59
CA LEU A 26 14.98 6.22 -14.33
C LEU A 26 13.55 6.34 -13.76
N SER A 27 12.90 7.50 -13.92
CA SER A 27 11.51 7.69 -13.49
C SER A 27 10.51 6.81 -14.27
N THR A 28 10.78 6.53 -15.54
CA THR A 28 9.96 5.62 -16.36
C THR A 28 10.14 4.17 -15.92
N LEU A 29 11.37 3.77 -15.53
CA LEU A 29 11.61 2.44 -14.98
C LEU A 29 10.86 2.22 -13.67
N VAL A 30 10.86 3.20 -12.76
CA VAL A 30 10.10 3.11 -11.51
C VAL A 30 8.60 2.97 -11.76
N LEU A 31 8.04 3.74 -12.71
CA LEU A 31 6.64 3.59 -13.12
C LEU A 31 6.35 2.22 -13.75
N PHE A 32 7.30 1.67 -14.52
CA PHE A 32 7.21 0.32 -15.04
C PHE A 32 7.18 -0.72 -13.91
N GLY A 33 8.00 -0.56 -12.87
CA GLY A 33 7.96 -1.36 -11.65
C GLY A 33 6.57 -1.33 -11.01
N PHE A 34 6.02 -0.15 -10.77
CA PHE A 34 4.64 -0.01 -10.27
C PHE A 34 3.62 -0.75 -11.16
N CYS A 35 3.69 -0.59 -12.48
CA CYS A 35 2.77 -1.24 -13.42
C CYS A 35 2.88 -2.76 -13.40
N SER A 36 4.07 -3.32 -13.12
CA SER A 36 4.31 -4.76 -13.14
C SER A 36 3.51 -5.54 -12.09
N ALA A 37 3.08 -4.88 -11.01
CA ALA A 37 2.15 -5.48 -10.04
C ALA A 37 0.73 -4.89 -10.08
N PHE A 38 0.55 -3.67 -10.59
CA PHE A 38 -0.75 -3.01 -10.59
C PHE A 38 -1.66 -3.47 -11.74
N TYR A 39 -1.11 -3.77 -12.92
CA TYR A 39 -1.87 -4.18 -14.11
C TYR A 39 -1.67 -5.63 -14.62
N PRO A 40 -0.85 -6.52 -14.03
CA PRO A 40 -0.55 -7.82 -14.66
C PRO A 40 -1.81 -8.69 -14.84
N ARG A 41 -2.78 -8.56 -13.93
CA ARG A 41 -4.03 -9.33 -14.00
C ARG A 41 -4.97 -8.89 -15.13
N VAL A 42 -4.92 -7.62 -15.54
CA VAL A 42 -5.63 -7.17 -16.74
C VAL A 42 -5.07 -7.89 -17.98
N LEU A 43 -3.76 -8.18 -18.01
CA LEU A 43 -3.15 -8.95 -19.09
C LEU A 43 -3.56 -10.41 -19.04
N THR A 44 -3.75 -11.00 -17.85
CA THR A 44 -4.24 -12.39 -17.75
C THR A 44 -5.66 -12.57 -18.31
N LEU A 45 -6.51 -11.53 -18.27
CA LEU A 45 -7.81 -11.55 -18.97
C LEU A 45 -7.66 -11.66 -20.49
N LEU A 46 -6.55 -11.16 -21.04
CA LEU A 46 -6.17 -11.30 -22.44
C LEU A 46 -5.44 -12.64 -22.71
N LYS A 47 -5.56 -13.61 -21.80
CA LYS A 47 -4.93 -14.95 -21.86
C LYS A 47 -3.40 -14.95 -21.78
N PHE A 48 -2.79 -13.89 -21.22
CA PHE A 48 -1.37 -13.96 -20.87
C PHE A 48 -1.12 -14.99 -19.77
N PRO A 49 0.04 -15.68 -19.76
CA PRO A 49 0.36 -16.68 -18.74
C PRO A 49 0.41 -16.07 -17.33
N SER A 50 -0.04 -16.84 -16.33
CA SER A 50 -0.14 -16.40 -14.93
C SER A 50 1.20 -16.00 -14.29
N ILE A 51 2.33 -16.44 -14.85
CA ILE A 51 3.68 -16.05 -14.42
C ILE A 51 3.89 -14.53 -14.47
N ILE A 52 3.14 -13.81 -15.31
CA ILE A 52 3.21 -12.34 -15.36
C ILE A 52 2.79 -11.70 -14.04
N ASN A 53 1.93 -12.37 -13.26
CA ASN A 53 1.52 -11.91 -11.93
C ASN A 53 2.65 -11.98 -10.90
N LEU A 54 3.74 -12.70 -11.19
CA LEU A 54 4.92 -12.82 -10.33
C LEU A 54 6.11 -12.00 -10.84
N ALA A 55 5.99 -11.37 -12.03
CA ALA A 55 7.11 -10.67 -12.67
C ALA A 55 7.65 -9.51 -11.82
N HIS A 56 6.78 -8.86 -11.03
CA HIS A 56 7.17 -7.77 -10.14
C HIS A 56 8.24 -8.19 -9.11
N LEU A 57 8.23 -9.44 -8.66
CA LEU A 57 9.20 -9.98 -7.70
C LEU A 57 10.65 -9.98 -8.25
N GLY A 58 10.83 -10.00 -9.58
CA GLY A 58 12.14 -9.81 -10.22
C GLY A 58 12.38 -8.37 -10.67
N ILE A 59 11.35 -7.72 -11.21
CA ILE A 59 11.45 -6.37 -11.79
C ILE A 59 11.78 -5.32 -10.73
N ILE A 60 11.13 -5.35 -9.56
CA ILE A 60 11.30 -4.35 -8.51
C ILE A 60 12.72 -4.35 -7.90
N PRO A 61 13.31 -5.47 -7.46
CA PRO A 61 14.66 -5.47 -6.92
C PRO A 61 15.68 -5.08 -7.99
N TRP A 62 15.48 -5.50 -9.25
CA TRP A 62 16.31 -5.07 -10.37
C TRP A 62 16.25 -3.56 -10.60
N ILE A 63 15.06 -2.95 -10.62
CA ILE A 63 14.90 -1.48 -10.73
C ILE A 63 15.60 -0.79 -9.56
N CYS A 64 15.40 -1.27 -8.34
CA CYS A 64 16.01 -0.69 -7.14
C CYS A 64 17.55 -0.68 -7.26
N ALA A 65 18.15 -1.84 -7.55
CA ALA A 65 19.58 -1.96 -7.77
C ALA A 65 20.08 -1.06 -8.91
N PHE A 66 19.38 -1.05 -10.05
CA PHE A 66 19.74 -0.22 -11.20
C PHE A 66 19.68 1.28 -10.88
N VAL A 67 18.63 1.72 -10.18
CA VAL A 67 18.48 3.12 -9.77
C VAL A 67 19.57 3.50 -8.77
N LEU A 68 19.87 2.67 -7.77
CA LEU A 68 20.95 2.93 -6.81
C LEU A 68 22.31 3.07 -7.51
N LEU A 69 22.60 2.20 -8.48
CA LEU A 69 23.86 2.23 -9.23
C LEU A 69 23.97 3.41 -10.22
N LYS A 70 22.85 3.90 -10.76
CA LYS A 70 22.84 4.94 -11.80
C LYS A 70 22.40 6.31 -11.31
N SER A 71 21.87 6.41 -10.09
CA SER A 71 21.43 7.68 -9.53
C SER A 71 22.60 8.64 -9.39
N LYS A 72 22.33 9.92 -9.63
CA LYS A 72 23.28 11.03 -9.50
C LYS A 72 22.90 11.97 -8.36
N VAL A 73 22.14 11.48 -7.39
CA VAL A 73 21.76 12.25 -6.20
C VAL A 73 23.02 12.68 -5.47
N LYS A 74 23.11 13.98 -5.16
CA LYS A 74 24.22 14.57 -4.40
C LYS A 74 23.79 15.04 -3.01
N ASP A 75 22.50 15.07 -2.71
CA ASP A 75 22.02 15.49 -1.40
C ASP A 75 22.38 14.45 -0.33
N ARG A 76 23.21 14.86 0.63
CA ARG A 76 23.65 14.02 1.75
C ARG A 76 22.48 13.53 2.59
N LYS A 77 21.41 14.32 2.75
CA LYS A 77 20.23 13.91 3.54
C LYS A 77 19.46 12.81 2.83
N GLN A 78 19.20 12.98 1.54
CA GLN A 78 18.58 11.94 0.70
C GLN A 78 19.40 10.64 0.70
N ILE A 79 20.72 10.72 0.57
CA ILE A 79 21.62 9.55 0.63
C ILE A 79 21.52 8.85 1.99
N ALA A 80 21.55 9.60 3.10
CA ALA A 80 21.45 9.02 4.44
C ALA A 80 20.11 8.30 4.66
N ILE A 81 18.99 8.85 4.15
CA ILE A 81 17.68 8.20 4.21
C ILE A 81 17.71 6.87 3.44
N VAL A 82 18.25 6.87 2.22
CA VAL A 82 18.35 5.67 1.38
C VAL A 82 19.22 4.61 2.06
N GLN A 83 20.36 4.99 2.62
CA GLN A 83 21.26 4.09 3.34
C GLN A 83 20.57 3.48 4.57
N GLU A 84 19.94 4.31 5.40
CA GLU A 84 19.24 3.84 6.60
C GLU A 84 18.10 2.87 6.27
N LEU A 85 17.30 3.18 5.25
CA LEU A 85 16.21 2.30 4.80
C LEU A 85 16.75 1.01 4.19
N THR A 86 17.85 1.07 3.43
CA THR A 86 18.51 -0.12 2.87
C THR A 86 19.04 -1.02 3.98
N ILE A 87 19.71 -0.45 5.00
CA ILE A 87 20.21 -1.21 6.15
C ILE A 87 19.04 -1.88 6.90
N ALA A 88 17.94 -1.18 7.13
CA ALA A 88 16.76 -1.75 7.78
C ALA A 88 16.18 -2.93 7.00
N VAL A 89 16.05 -2.81 5.68
CA VAL A 89 15.58 -3.89 4.80
C VAL A 89 16.54 -5.08 4.81
N MET A 90 17.86 -4.83 4.77
CA MET A 90 18.88 -5.88 4.84
C MET A 90 18.91 -6.59 6.20
N LEU A 91 18.60 -5.88 7.29
CA LEU A 91 18.47 -6.49 8.61
C LEU A 91 17.30 -7.48 8.64
N PHE A 92 16.13 -7.09 8.11
CA PHE A 92 15.00 -8.01 7.99
C PHE A 92 15.32 -9.21 7.09
N PHE A 93 16.02 -8.98 5.97
CA PHE A 93 16.49 -10.06 5.10
C PHE A 93 17.40 -11.07 5.82
N ALA A 94 18.34 -10.58 6.63
CA ALA A 94 19.24 -11.42 7.41
C ALA A 94 18.49 -12.28 8.43
N VAL A 95 17.49 -11.70 9.13
CA VAL A 95 16.64 -12.45 10.07
C VAL A 95 15.79 -13.50 9.34
N ASN A 96 15.21 -13.14 8.21
CA ASN A 96 14.45 -14.06 7.36
C ASN A 96 15.30 -15.23 6.86
N LEU A 97 16.56 -14.99 6.49
CA LEU A 97 17.49 -16.05 6.09
C LEU A 97 17.90 -16.93 7.28
N ALA A 98 18.17 -16.33 8.44
CA ALA A 98 18.48 -17.09 9.67
C ALA A 98 17.32 -18.01 10.07
N SER A 99 16.09 -17.52 9.96
CA SER A 99 14.87 -18.30 10.13
C SER A 99 14.77 -19.46 9.13
N ALA A 100 15.04 -19.21 7.84
CA ALA A 100 15.03 -20.24 6.83
C ALA A 100 16.05 -21.35 7.10
N ILE A 101 17.27 -20.97 7.48
CA ILE A 101 18.36 -21.91 7.81
C ILE A 101 17.99 -22.75 9.03
N LEU A 102 17.48 -22.13 10.10
CA LEU A 102 17.08 -22.83 11.32
C LEU A 102 16.03 -23.92 11.04
N ASN A 103 15.09 -23.62 10.15
CA ASN A 103 13.93 -24.46 9.88
C ASN A 103 14.05 -25.31 8.60
N ASN A 104 15.23 -25.35 7.97
CA ASN A 104 15.46 -26.00 6.68
C ASN A 104 14.44 -25.60 5.60
N ALA A 105 13.96 -24.35 5.63
CA ALA A 105 13.05 -23.84 4.62
C ALA A 105 13.78 -23.70 3.28
N GLY A 106 13.08 -23.95 2.18
CA GLY A 106 13.62 -23.80 0.84
C GLY A 106 14.20 -22.40 0.61
N PHE A 107 15.30 -22.31 -0.14
CA PHE A 107 15.88 -21.00 -0.47
C PHE A 107 14.88 -20.10 -1.19
N ILE A 108 14.05 -20.69 -2.07
CA ILE A 108 12.97 -19.96 -2.74
C ILE A 108 11.93 -19.43 -1.75
N ASN A 109 11.63 -20.14 -0.65
CA ASN A 109 10.75 -19.64 0.39
C ASN A 109 11.32 -18.37 1.02
N ALA A 110 12.60 -18.39 1.39
CA ALA A 110 13.28 -17.23 1.98
C ALA A 110 13.24 -16.02 1.04
N CYS A 111 13.53 -16.21 -0.26
CA CYS A 111 13.47 -15.15 -1.25
C CYS A 111 12.06 -14.58 -1.43
N LEU A 112 11.05 -15.43 -1.63
CA LEU A 112 9.68 -14.99 -1.88
C LEU A 112 9.07 -14.31 -0.66
N ASN A 113 9.27 -14.86 0.54
CA ASN A 113 8.79 -14.27 1.77
C ASN A 113 9.38 -12.86 1.97
N PHE A 114 10.70 -12.73 1.80
CA PHE A 114 11.36 -11.44 1.84
C PHE A 114 10.76 -10.47 0.81
N MET A 115 10.57 -10.91 -0.43
CA MET A 115 10.04 -10.06 -1.49
C MET A 115 8.60 -9.61 -1.21
N PHE A 116 7.71 -10.49 -0.74
CA PHE A 116 6.34 -10.11 -0.38
C PHE A 116 6.30 -9.03 0.70
N PHE A 117 7.16 -9.12 1.70
CA PHE A 117 7.23 -8.13 2.77
C PHE A 117 8.02 -6.87 2.40
N CYS A 118 9.01 -6.94 1.51
CA CYS A 118 9.98 -5.84 1.32
C CYS A 118 9.99 -5.18 -0.04
N GLU A 119 9.34 -5.72 -1.07
CA GLU A 119 9.44 -5.14 -2.41
C GLU A 119 8.95 -3.70 -2.49
N HIS A 120 7.93 -3.35 -1.72
CA HIS A 120 7.41 -1.99 -1.68
C HIS A 120 8.40 -1.01 -1.04
N PHE A 121 9.23 -1.46 -0.09
CA PHE A 121 10.34 -0.68 0.42
C PHE A 121 11.47 -0.55 -0.61
N LEU A 122 11.74 -1.60 -1.39
CA LEU A 122 12.71 -1.51 -2.50
C LEU A 122 12.25 -0.51 -3.57
N LEU A 123 10.97 -0.51 -3.93
CA LEU A 123 10.40 0.52 -4.82
C LEU A 123 10.49 1.91 -4.19
N LEU A 124 10.21 2.04 -2.89
CA LEU A 124 10.32 3.30 -2.16
C LEU A 124 11.76 3.83 -2.15
N ILE A 125 12.75 2.97 -1.90
CA ILE A 125 14.18 3.29 -2.02
C ILE A 125 14.49 3.79 -3.43
N ALA A 126 13.98 3.11 -4.47
CA ALA A 126 14.16 3.53 -5.85
C ALA A 126 13.56 4.93 -6.09
N ILE A 127 12.32 5.19 -5.66
CA ILE A 127 11.66 6.50 -5.81
C ILE A 127 12.44 7.60 -5.09
N VAL A 128 12.81 7.37 -3.82
CA VAL A 128 13.55 8.33 -3.00
C VAL A 128 14.95 8.56 -3.57
N SER A 129 15.53 7.61 -4.30
CA SER A 129 16.84 7.77 -4.96
C SER A 129 16.78 8.54 -6.28
N LEU A 130 15.61 8.94 -6.77
CA LEU A 130 15.49 9.68 -8.04
C LEU A 130 15.76 11.19 -7.87
N PRO A 131 16.62 11.80 -8.71
CA PRO A 131 16.69 13.26 -8.84
C PRO A 131 15.59 13.74 -9.80
N LEU A 132 14.36 13.89 -9.31
CA LEU A 132 13.22 14.33 -10.13
C LEU A 132 13.23 15.86 -10.35
N THR A 133 13.03 16.27 -11.59
CA THR A 133 12.69 17.67 -11.90
C THR A 133 11.20 17.92 -11.61
N PRO A 134 10.76 19.17 -11.39
CA PRO A 134 9.35 19.50 -11.14
C PRO A 134 8.40 18.93 -12.20
N GLU A 135 8.76 18.98 -13.49
CA GLU A 135 7.94 18.46 -14.58
C GLU A 135 7.81 16.94 -14.51
N LYS A 136 8.91 16.27 -14.12
CA LYS A 136 8.92 14.80 -14.00
C LYS A 136 8.14 14.34 -12.78
N LEU A 137 8.17 15.11 -11.70
CA LEU A 137 7.35 14.89 -10.52
C LEU A 137 5.86 15.03 -10.85
N LEU A 138 5.47 16.05 -11.61
CA LEU A 138 4.09 16.22 -12.07
C LEU A 138 3.63 15.05 -12.96
N GLN A 139 4.50 14.56 -13.85
CA GLN A 139 4.21 13.37 -14.66
C GLN A 139 4.04 12.11 -13.81
N PHE A 140 4.89 11.92 -12.80
CA PHE A 140 4.79 10.81 -11.85
C PHE A 140 3.45 10.88 -11.09
N ARG A 141 3.11 12.04 -10.52
CA ARG A 141 1.82 12.29 -9.86
C ARG A 141 0.65 11.97 -10.78
N ALA A 142 0.63 12.56 -11.98
CA ALA A 142 -0.44 12.37 -12.95
C ALA A 142 -0.63 10.89 -13.31
N PHE A 143 0.46 10.13 -13.42
CA PHE A 143 0.40 8.70 -13.70
C PHE A 143 -0.24 7.89 -12.56
N ILE A 144 0.13 8.19 -11.31
CA ILE A 144 -0.46 7.52 -10.13
C ILE A 144 -1.94 7.88 -9.98
N ILE A 145 -2.31 9.16 -10.18
CA ILE A 145 -3.71 9.60 -10.18
C ILE A 145 -4.50 8.93 -11.30
N PHE A 146 -3.95 8.90 -12.52
CA PHE A 146 -4.56 8.20 -13.65
C PHE A 146 -4.82 6.73 -13.32
N SER A 147 -3.82 6.04 -12.77
CA SER A 147 -3.96 4.62 -12.39
C SER A 147 -5.03 4.39 -11.33
N SER A 148 -5.17 5.34 -10.40
CA SER A 148 -6.20 5.29 -9.34
C SER A 148 -7.62 5.49 -9.90
N PHE A 149 -7.77 6.44 -10.83
CA PHE A 149 -9.03 6.62 -11.54
C PHE A 149 -9.36 5.41 -12.40
N THR A 150 -8.40 4.83 -13.12
CA THR A 150 -8.59 3.60 -13.90
C THR A 150 -9.10 2.46 -13.03
N ASN A 151 -8.48 2.22 -11.86
CA ASN A 151 -8.95 1.21 -10.90
C ASN A 151 -10.40 1.46 -10.46
N THR A 152 -10.73 2.70 -10.11
CA THR A 152 -12.08 3.06 -9.67
C THR A 152 -13.10 2.93 -10.81
N ILE A 153 -12.80 3.44 -12.00
CA ILE A 153 -13.69 3.34 -13.17
C ILE A 153 -13.91 1.87 -13.54
N PHE A 154 -12.87 1.03 -13.51
CA PHE A 154 -13.02 -0.41 -13.78
C PHE A 154 -14.00 -1.07 -12.81
N ALA A 155 -13.96 -0.73 -11.53
CA ALA A 155 -14.91 -1.26 -10.55
C ALA A 155 -16.35 -0.81 -10.83
N TYR A 156 -16.57 0.45 -11.20
CA TYR A 156 -17.90 0.93 -11.61
C TYR A 156 -18.40 0.23 -12.87
N VAL A 157 -17.52 -0.01 -13.85
CA VAL A 157 -17.86 -0.78 -15.06
C VAL A 157 -18.21 -2.22 -14.69
N GLN A 158 -17.44 -2.87 -13.82
CA GLN A 158 -17.72 -4.23 -13.35
C GLN A 158 -19.08 -4.33 -12.66
N HIS A 159 -19.41 -3.34 -11.83
CA HIS A 159 -20.65 -3.35 -11.06
C HIS A 159 -21.86 -2.98 -11.92
N TYR A 160 -21.85 -1.81 -12.57
CA TYR A 160 -23.02 -1.28 -13.27
C TYR A 160 -23.19 -1.74 -14.72
N VAL A 161 -22.08 -1.99 -15.43
CA VAL A 161 -22.14 -2.35 -16.87
C VAL A 161 -22.10 -3.86 -17.05
N LEU A 162 -21.19 -4.54 -16.35
CA LEU A 162 -20.98 -5.98 -16.49
C LEU A 162 -21.78 -6.82 -15.49
N GLN A 163 -22.36 -6.18 -14.46
CA GLN A 163 -23.15 -6.81 -13.40
C GLN A 163 -22.45 -8.02 -12.78
N LEU A 164 -21.14 -7.92 -12.56
CA LEU A 164 -20.37 -9.04 -12.03
C LEU A 164 -20.76 -9.41 -10.60
N HIS A 165 -21.36 -8.47 -9.86
CA HIS A 165 -21.90 -8.69 -8.52
C HIS A 165 -23.07 -9.70 -8.49
N LEU A 166 -23.71 -9.99 -9.63
CA LEU A 166 -24.81 -10.97 -9.73
C LEU A 166 -24.33 -12.38 -10.07
N ARG A 167 -23.01 -12.59 -10.22
CA ARG A 167 -22.43 -13.90 -10.56
C ARG A 167 -22.01 -14.65 -9.30
N GLU A 168 -21.65 -15.92 -9.47
CA GLU A 168 -21.02 -16.69 -8.40
C GLU A 168 -19.77 -15.95 -7.87
N GLY A 169 -19.65 -15.87 -6.54
CA GLY A 169 -18.70 -14.98 -5.86
C GLY A 169 -19.23 -13.56 -5.59
N LEU A 170 -20.44 -13.24 -6.06
CA LEU A 170 -21.22 -12.04 -5.75
C LEU A 170 -20.39 -10.74 -5.80
N GLU A 171 -20.52 -9.88 -4.80
CA GLU A 171 -19.87 -8.57 -4.70
C GLU A 171 -18.33 -8.65 -4.71
N ASP A 172 -17.73 -9.78 -4.30
CA ASP A 172 -16.28 -9.99 -4.36
C ASP A 172 -15.76 -9.96 -5.79
N ASN A 173 -16.64 -10.08 -6.80
CA ASN A 173 -16.26 -9.96 -8.21
C ASN A 173 -15.95 -8.53 -8.66
N ILE A 174 -16.22 -7.52 -7.83
CA ILE A 174 -15.86 -6.12 -8.11
C ILE A 174 -14.41 -5.87 -7.66
N LYS A 175 -13.47 -6.02 -8.58
CA LYS A 175 -12.01 -6.10 -8.31
C LYS A 175 -11.19 -4.99 -8.95
N GLY A 176 -11.80 -3.98 -9.57
CA GLY A 176 -11.08 -2.89 -10.23
C GLY A 176 -10.09 -3.42 -11.27
N VAL A 177 -8.81 -3.04 -11.22
CA VAL A 177 -7.77 -3.61 -12.10
C VAL A 177 -7.22 -4.96 -11.64
N PHE A 178 -7.57 -5.42 -10.43
CA PHE A 178 -7.04 -6.64 -9.79
C PHE A 178 -7.89 -7.88 -10.06
N ILE A 179 -8.59 -7.90 -11.20
CA ILE A 179 -9.52 -8.95 -11.64
C ILE A 179 -8.84 -10.32 -11.60
N GLY A 180 -9.57 -11.36 -11.21
CA GLY A 180 -9.05 -12.74 -11.23
C GLY A 180 -8.14 -13.13 -10.07
N GLY A 181 -7.88 -12.25 -9.08
CA GLY A 181 -7.31 -12.71 -7.80
C GLY A 181 -8.35 -12.86 -6.71
N GLY A 182 -8.11 -13.77 -5.77
CA GLY A 182 -9.03 -14.05 -4.65
C GLY A 182 -9.40 -12.79 -3.87
N ALA A 183 -8.41 -12.12 -3.28
CA ALA A 183 -8.60 -10.90 -2.49
C ALA A 183 -8.74 -9.61 -3.32
N GLY A 184 -8.93 -9.69 -4.65
CA GLY A 184 -8.86 -8.55 -5.56
C GLY A 184 -9.78 -7.38 -5.22
N HIS A 185 -10.96 -7.66 -4.66
CA HIS A 185 -11.94 -6.66 -4.24
C HIS A 185 -11.40 -5.80 -3.08
N VAL A 186 -10.78 -6.44 -2.07
CA VAL A 186 -10.12 -5.77 -0.95
C VAL A 186 -8.97 -4.89 -1.45
N VAL A 187 -8.12 -5.41 -2.35
CA VAL A 187 -7.00 -4.65 -2.91
C VAL A 187 -7.49 -3.40 -3.65
N ALA A 188 -8.48 -3.57 -4.51
CA ALA A 188 -9.04 -2.51 -5.34
C ALA A 188 -9.67 -1.41 -4.48
N ALA A 189 -10.47 -1.80 -3.47
CA ALA A 189 -11.08 -0.89 -2.52
C ALA A 189 -10.04 -0.15 -1.65
N SER A 190 -8.99 -0.86 -1.22
CA SER A 190 -7.89 -0.27 -0.44
C SER A 190 -7.13 0.80 -1.22
N VAL A 191 -6.83 0.52 -2.50
CA VAL A 191 -6.24 1.51 -3.42
C VAL A 191 -7.18 2.69 -3.61
N ALA A 192 -8.48 2.43 -3.85
CA ALA A 192 -9.46 3.48 -4.09
C ALA A 192 -9.63 4.40 -2.87
N LEU A 193 -9.80 3.87 -1.66
CA LEU A 193 -9.92 4.70 -0.46
C LEU A 193 -8.63 5.46 -0.14
N THR A 194 -7.47 4.84 -0.33
CA THR A 194 -6.17 5.53 -0.19
C THR A 194 -6.07 6.70 -1.18
N PHE A 195 -6.50 6.47 -2.43
CA PHE A 195 -6.60 7.50 -3.45
C PHE A 195 -7.56 8.62 -3.04
N GLY A 196 -8.74 8.30 -2.52
CA GLY A 196 -9.72 9.29 -2.08
C GLY A 196 -9.15 10.24 -1.03
N VAL A 197 -8.48 9.69 -0.01
CA VAL A 197 -7.81 10.48 1.05
C VAL A 197 -6.67 11.34 0.46
N TYR A 198 -5.81 10.74 -0.37
CA TYR A 198 -4.72 11.47 -1.02
C TYR A 198 -5.26 12.62 -1.89
N TYR A 199 -6.22 12.34 -2.76
CA TYR A 199 -6.76 13.31 -3.72
C TYR A 199 -7.47 14.46 -3.01
N PHE A 200 -8.27 14.16 -1.99
CA PHE A 200 -8.97 15.16 -1.18
C PHE A 200 -8.00 16.16 -0.52
N SER A 201 -6.86 15.67 -0.04
CA SER A 201 -5.83 16.50 0.60
C SER A 201 -4.90 17.21 -0.39
N ALA A 202 -4.51 16.53 -1.47
CA ALA A 202 -3.52 17.03 -2.43
C ALA A 202 -4.11 18.03 -3.44
N ALA A 203 -5.35 17.83 -3.89
CA ALA A 203 -5.98 18.63 -4.95
C ALA A 203 -6.51 19.99 -4.48
N LYS A 204 -5.77 20.73 -3.65
CA LYS A 204 -6.25 21.96 -2.96
C LYS A 204 -6.71 23.08 -3.90
N LYS A 205 -6.27 23.08 -5.16
CA LYS A 205 -6.70 24.03 -6.19
C LYS A 205 -8.12 23.76 -6.71
N LEU A 206 -8.66 22.56 -6.46
CA LEU A 206 -10.01 22.17 -6.87
C LEU A 206 -11.05 22.54 -5.81
N PRO A 207 -12.27 22.89 -6.24
CA PRO A 207 -13.39 23.12 -5.32
C PRO A 207 -13.58 21.92 -4.37
N ILE A 208 -13.94 22.22 -3.12
CA ILE A 208 -14.14 21.19 -2.08
C ILE A 208 -15.18 20.14 -2.51
N LEU A 209 -16.24 20.56 -3.20
CA LEU A 209 -17.28 19.66 -3.70
C LEU A 209 -16.74 18.63 -4.68
N PHE A 210 -15.83 19.03 -5.57
CA PHE A 210 -15.21 18.10 -6.53
C PHE A 210 -14.34 17.07 -5.81
N ARG A 211 -13.53 17.52 -4.85
CA ARG A 211 -12.70 16.65 -4.02
C ARG A 211 -13.53 15.68 -3.20
N ALA A 212 -14.61 16.17 -2.58
CA ALA A 212 -15.57 15.35 -1.85
C ALA A 212 -16.25 14.34 -2.79
N GLY A 213 -16.61 14.72 -4.02
CA GLY A 213 -17.14 13.82 -5.02
C GLY A 213 -16.21 12.66 -5.35
N VAL A 214 -14.91 12.91 -5.51
CA VAL A 214 -13.90 11.84 -5.70
C VAL A 214 -13.81 10.93 -4.46
N ALA A 215 -13.77 11.51 -3.25
CA ALA A 215 -13.74 10.74 -2.01
C ALA A 215 -14.98 9.84 -1.86
N LEU A 216 -16.17 10.39 -2.13
CA LEU A 216 -17.44 9.64 -2.13
C LEU A 216 -17.43 8.55 -3.20
N ALA A 217 -16.94 8.83 -4.42
CA ALA A 217 -16.86 7.83 -5.47
C ALA A 217 -15.95 6.65 -5.08
N THR A 218 -14.84 6.91 -4.38
CA THR A 218 -13.93 5.87 -3.89
C THR A 218 -14.50 5.11 -2.69
N PHE A 219 -15.26 5.78 -1.83
CA PHE A 219 -16.00 5.13 -0.75
C PHE A 219 -17.08 4.20 -1.30
N TRP A 220 -17.81 4.66 -2.31
CA TRP A 220 -18.81 3.86 -3.00
C TRP A 220 -18.19 2.64 -3.71
N HIS A 221 -16.99 2.76 -4.29
CA HIS A 221 -16.25 1.58 -4.79
C HIS A 221 -16.03 0.56 -3.67
N MET A 222 -15.53 0.96 -2.50
CA MET A 222 -15.36 0.03 -1.38
C MET A 222 -16.68 -0.66 -0.98
N ASN A 223 -17.80 0.07 -1.00
CA ASN A 223 -19.12 -0.47 -0.72
C ASN A 223 -19.58 -1.50 -1.79
N MET A 224 -19.48 -1.15 -3.08
CA MET A 224 -19.83 -2.06 -4.19
C MET A 224 -19.02 -3.36 -4.23
N ALA A 225 -17.81 -3.32 -3.67
CA ALA A 225 -16.87 -4.45 -3.62
C ALA A 225 -16.93 -5.24 -2.32
N ASP A 226 -17.94 -4.95 -1.48
CA ASP A 226 -18.14 -5.50 -0.14
C ASP A 226 -16.90 -5.50 0.78
N ALA A 227 -15.96 -4.61 0.53
CA ALA A 227 -14.64 -4.58 1.17
C ALA A 227 -14.64 -3.78 2.48
N LYS A 228 -15.63 -4.02 3.33
CA LYS A 228 -15.91 -3.27 4.58
C LYS A 228 -14.69 -3.19 5.50
N GLN A 229 -13.87 -4.22 5.50
CA GLN A 229 -12.67 -4.35 6.35
C GLN A 229 -11.66 -3.26 6.05
N VAL A 230 -11.65 -2.73 4.83
CA VAL A 230 -10.84 -1.57 4.46
C VAL A 230 -11.27 -0.32 5.24
N MET A 231 -12.57 -0.11 5.46
CA MET A 231 -13.06 1.03 6.23
C MET A 231 -12.66 0.93 7.71
N LEU A 232 -12.75 -0.28 8.29
CA LEU A 232 -12.29 -0.52 9.67
C LEU A 232 -10.79 -0.24 9.81
N VAL A 233 -9.97 -0.68 8.85
CA VAL A 233 -8.54 -0.39 8.80
C VAL A 233 -8.27 1.11 8.79
N PHE A 234 -9.01 1.87 7.98
CA PHE A 234 -8.87 3.32 7.93
C PHE A 234 -9.27 3.98 9.25
N GLY A 235 -10.29 3.45 9.93
CA GLY A 235 -10.66 3.86 11.29
C GLY A 235 -9.53 3.63 12.30
N ILE A 236 -8.95 2.42 12.33
CA ILE A 236 -7.83 2.06 13.21
C ILE A 236 -6.60 2.94 12.91
N ALA A 237 -6.25 3.12 11.64
CA ALA A 237 -5.16 4.00 11.23
C ALA A 237 -5.41 5.46 11.65
N GLY A 238 -6.67 5.91 11.62
CA GLY A 238 -7.09 7.23 12.12
C GLY A 238 -6.93 7.36 13.62
N ILE A 239 -7.28 6.33 14.39
CA ILE A 239 -7.04 6.28 15.84
C ILE A 239 -5.54 6.35 16.12
N PHE A 240 -4.72 5.55 15.45
CA PHE A 240 -3.26 5.61 15.62
C PHE A 240 -2.70 6.98 15.26
N LEU A 241 -3.19 7.61 14.19
CA LEU A 241 -2.79 8.98 13.84
C LEU A 241 -3.17 9.97 14.95
N LEU A 242 -4.37 9.86 15.52
CA LEU A 242 -4.81 10.68 16.66
C LEU A 242 -3.86 10.52 17.86
N LEU A 243 -3.40 9.31 18.17
CA LEU A 243 -2.44 9.08 19.27
C LEU A 243 -1.15 9.91 19.08
N THR A 244 -0.74 10.17 17.84
CA THR A 244 0.44 11.00 17.54
C THR A 244 0.24 12.50 17.79
N LYS A 245 -1.01 12.93 18.04
CA LYS A 245 -1.39 14.34 18.21
C LYS A 245 -1.51 14.78 19.66
N PHE A 246 -1.37 13.88 20.64
CA PHE A 246 -1.52 14.22 22.06
C PHE A 246 -0.49 15.24 22.58
N GLN A 247 0.62 15.44 21.88
CA GLN A 247 1.56 16.53 22.21
C GLN A 247 0.98 17.93 21.94
N ASN A 248 -0.07 18.04 21.13
CA ASN A 248 -0.78 19.28 20.85
C ASN A 248 -2.27 19.09 21.11
N ILE A 249 -2.71 19.51 22.31
CA ILE A 249 -4.09 19.32 22.78
C ILE A 249 -5.14 19.87 21.81
N VAL A 250 -4.86 20.99 21.14
CA VAL A 250 -5.78 21.61 20.18
C VAL A 250 -5.93 20.74 18.94
N GLN A 251 -4.83 20.22 18.40
CA GLN A 251 -4.88 19.27 17.28
C GLN A 251 -5.57 17.97 17.69
N ALA A 252 -5.22 17.41 18.85
CA ALA A 252 -5.89 16.21 19.35
C ALA A 252 -7.41 16.41 19.45
N LEU A 253 -7.85 17.54 20.00
CA LEU A 253 -9.28 17.86 20.11
C LEU A 253 -9.96 18.02 18.74
N GLN A 254 -9.31 18.65 17.76
CA GLN A 254 -9.82 18.74 16.39
C GLN A 254 -10.05 17.36 15.76
N TYR A 255 -9.09 16.46 15.95
CA TYR A 255 -9.19 15.08 15.46
C TYR A 255 -10.27 14.28 16.20
N ILE A 256 -10.39 14.44 17.52
CA ILE A 256 -11.44 13.80 18.33
C ILE A 256 -12.82 14.28 17.87
N ILE A 257 -13.03 15.60 17.75
CA ILE A 257 -14.31 16.16 17.31
C ILE A 257 -14.65 15.66 15.90
N GLY A 258 -13.70 15.75 14.96
CA GLY A 258 -13.89 15.25 13.60
C GLY A 258 -14.20 13.74 13.57
N GLY A 259 -13.49 12.95 14.36
CA GLY A 259 -13.69 11.51 14.48
C GLY A 259 -15.06 11.14 15.08
N VAL A 260 -15.50 11.83 16.12
CA VAL A 260 -16.82 11.63 16.74
C VAL A 260 -17.94 12.00 15.76
N VAL A 261 -17.83 13.14 15.06
CA VAL A 261 -18.83 13.56 14.08
C VAL A 261 -18.92 12.56 12.92
N LEU A 262 -17.78 12.14 12.36
CA LEU A 262 -17.75 11.16 11.28
C LEU A 262 -18.24 9.77 11.75
N GLY A 263 -17.84 9.35 12.95
CA GLY A 263 -18.26 8.09 13.55
C GLY A 263 -19.77 8.05 13.80
N TYR A 264 -20.35 9.13 14.34
CA TYR A 264 -21.79 9.25 14.53
C TYR A 264 -22.55 9.28 13.21
N ALA A 265 -22.10 10.07 12.23
CA ALA A 265 -22.73 10.11 10.90
C ALA A 265 -22.70 8.75 10.21
N PHE A 266 -21.58 8.02 10.32
CA PHE A 266 -21.46 6.67 9.79
C PHE A 266 -22.36 5.67 10.52
N PHE A 267 -22.38 5.70 11.86
CA PHE A 267 -23.27 4.88 12.68
C PHE A 267 -24.75 5.13 12.34
N TRP A 268 -25.15 6.40 12.20
CA TRP A 268 -26.48 6.77 11.73
C TRP A 268 -26.74 6.19 10.34
N GLY A 269 -25.77 6.29 9.42
CA GLY A 269 -25.85 5.72 8.08
C GLY A 269 -26.10 4.21 8.08
N ILE A 270 -25.40 3.44 8.91
CA ILE A 270 -25.57 1.98 9.03
C ILE A 270 -27.01 1.59 9.40
N HIS A 271 -27.72 2.43 10.15
CA HIS A 271 -29.09 2.15 10.61
C HIS A 271 -30.19 2.74 9.71
N ASN A 272 -29.83 3.64 8.79
CA ASN A 272 -30.81 4.42 8.02
C ASN A 272 -30.59 4.34 6.49
N ILE A 273 -29.46 3.78 6.05
CA ILE A 273 -29.10 3.66 4.64
C ILE A 273 -28.90 2.17 4.33
N GLU A 274 -29.78 1.60 3.51
CA GLU A 274 -29.76 0.18 3.09
C GLU A 274 -28.40 -0.25 2.55
N ALA A 275 -27.74 0.60 1.75
CA ALA A 275 -26.40 0.32 1.22
C ALA A 275 -25.31 0.12 2.31
N LEU A 276 -25.56 0.54 3.56
CA LEU A 276 -24.64 0.38 4.69
C LEU A 276 -25.08 -0.71 5.69
N GLU A 277 -26.20 -1.39 5.45
CA GLU A 277 -26.75 -2.40 6.37
C GLU A 277 -25.75 -3.53 6.63
N ALA A 278 -24.98 -3.93 5.61
CA ALA A 278 -24.05 -5.04 5.72
C ALA A 278 -22.87 -4.80 6.70
N PHE A 279 -22.69 -3.58 7.24
CA PHE A 279 -21.77 -3.33 8.37
C PHE A 279 -22.31 -3.85 9.71
N GLN A 280 -23.62 -4.13 9.82
CA GLN A 280 -24.23 -4.72 11.02
C GLN A 280 -23.80 -6.17 11.24
N THR A 281 -23.27 -6.85 10.22
CA THR A 281 -22.79 -8.24 10.31
C THR A 281 -21.71 -8.43 11.39
N TRP A 282 -20.93 -7.40 11.72
CA TRP A 282 -19.93 -7.44 12.79
C TRP A 282 -20.47 -6.98 14.15
N MET A 283 -21.69 -6.47 14.23
CA MET A 283 -22.33 -6.05 15.48
C MET A 283 -23.04 -7.22 16.15
N ARG A 284 -22.32 -8.33 16.36
CA ARG A 284 -22.84 -9.60 16.87
C ARG A 284 -22.12 -10.00 18.17
N PRO A 285 -22.52 -9.51 19.35
CA PRO A 285 -21.79 -9.74 20.60
C PRO A 285 -21.51 -11.22 20.90
N GLU A 286 -22.36 -12.13 20.44
CA GLU A 286 -22.29 -13.57 20.70
C GLU A 286 -21.12 -14.30 20.04
N ILE A 287 -20.53 -13.75 18.97
CA ILE A 287 -19.36 -14.36 18.32
C ILE A 287 -18.04 -13.94 18.96
N TYR A 288 -18.09 -12.95 19.86
CA TYR A 288 -16.95 -12.40 20.57
C TYR A 288 -16.82 -12.99 21.99
N GLY A 289 -15.72 -12.67 22.67
CA GLY A 289 -15.38 -13.20 23.99
C GLY A 289 -14.31 -14.31 23.93
N PRO A 290 -13.76 -14.77 25.06
CA PRO A 290 -12.65 -15.74 25.07
C PRO A 290 -12.97 -17.06 24.33
N GLU A 291 -14.20 -17.54 24.47
CA GLU A 291 -14.72 -18.75 23.81
C GLU A 291 -15.58 -18.44 22.58
N GLY A 292 -15.67 -17.17 22.19
CA GLY A 292 -16.41 -16.76 21.01
C GLY A 292 -15.73 -17.25 19.73
N GLU A 293 -16.52 -17.73 18.78
CA GLU A 293 -16.02 -18.31 17.52
C GLU A 293 -15.03 -17.38 16.79
N ALA A 294 -15.33 -16.08 16.75
CA ALA A 294 -14.47 -15.11 16.07
C ALA A 294 -13.11 -14.97 16.77
N THR A 295 -13.09 -15.00 18.10
CA THR A 295 -11.84 -14.94 18.89
C THR A 295 -11.02 -16.20 18.71
N LEU A 296 -11.65 -17.38 18.82
CA LEU A 296 -10.99 -18.67 18.68
C LEU A 296 -10.39 -18.84 17.27
N LEU A 297 -11.16 -18.50 16.23
CA LEU A 297 -10.69 -18.54 14.85
C LEU A 297 -9.55 -17.54 14.63
N LYS A 298 -9.73 -16.26 15.01
CA LYS A 298 -8.72 -15.22 14.76
C LYS A 298 -7.39 -15.51 15.45
N THR A 299 -7.44 -16.07 16.65
CA THR A 299 -6.24 -16.38 17.45
C THR A 299 -5.68 -17.78 17.21
N ALA A 300 -6.27 -18.56 16.30
CA ALA A 300 -5.86 -19.95 16.04
C ALA A 300 -4.36 -20.07 15.75
N THR A 301 -3.78 -19.17 14.95
CA THR A 301 -2.34 -19.16 14.64
C THR A 301 -1.47 -19.12 15.91
N PHE A 302 -1.81 -18.29 16.89
CA PHE A 302 -1.02 -18.15 18.13
C PHE A 302 -1.15 -19.37 19.05
N ARG A 303 -2.21 -20.16 18.89
CA ARG A 303 -2.40 -21.41 19.64
C ARG A 303 -1.72 -22.60 18.95
N ILE A 304 -1.76 -22.64 17.62
CA ILE A 304 -1.29 -23.77 16.81
C ILE A 304 0.22 -23.68 16.55
N VAL A 305 0.75 -22.53 16.14
CA VAL A 305 2.19 -22.40 15.79
C VAL A 305 3.12 -22.87 16.92
N PRO A 306 2.90 -22.50 18.20
CA PRO A 306 3.79 -22.93 19.27
C PRO A 306 3.82 -24.45 19.52
N THR A 307 2.80 -25.20 19.09
CA THR A 307 2.77 -26.67 19.26
C THR A 307 3.76 -27.37 18.33
N PHE A 308 4.32 -26.65 17.35
CA PHE A 308 5.35 -27.15 16.44
C PHE A 308 6.75 -26.64 16.82
N TYR A 309 6.94 -26.10 18.02
CA TYR A 309 8.24 -25.61 18.45
C TYR A 309 9.14 -26.73 18.95
N ASP A 310 10.09 -27.15 18.11
CA ASP A 310 11.12 -28.14 18.47
C ASP A 310 12.45 -27.54 18.96
N SER A 311 12.60 -26.21 18.93
CA SER A 311 13.83 -25.50 19.30
C SER A 311 13.56 -24.26 20.15
N VAL A 312 14.46 -23.97 21.10
CA VAL A 312 14.44 -22.74 21.92
C VAL A 312 14.57 -21.45 21.09
N LEU A 313 15.02 -21.56 19.84
CA LEU A 313 15.14 -20.44 18.92
C LEU A 313 13.84 -20.14 18.14
N HIS A 314 12.88 -21.07 18.08
CA HIS A 314 11.63 -20.87 17.32
C HIS A 314 10.79 -19.66 17.77
N PRO A 315 10.68 -19.31 19.06
CA PRO A 315 10.02 -18.06 19.44
C PRO A 315 10.67 -16.80 18.82
N TRP A 316 11.98 -16.84 18.57
CA TRP A 316 12.74 -15.70 18.06
C TRP A 316 12.83 -15.66 16.54
N LEU A 317 12.88 -16.82 15.90
CA LEU A 317 13.10 -16.97 14.46
C LEU A 317 11.94 -17.65 13.71
N GLY A 318 10.85 -18.01 14.38
CA GLY A 318 9.68 -18.62 13.76
C GLY A 318 9.92 -20.05 13.25
N LEU A 319 8.95 -20.58 12.51
CA LEU A 319 8.95 -21.91 11.90
C LEU A 319 9.54 -21.94 10.48
N GLY A 320 9.99 -20.80 9.96
CA GLY A 320 10.58 -20.67 8.65
C GLY A 320 9.70 -19.88 7.67
N PRO A 321 10.29 -19.18 6.70
CA PRO A 321 9.55 -18.45 5.67
C PRO A 321 8.55 -19.34 4.91
N GLY A 322 7.28 -18.94 4.84
CA GLY A 322 6.24 -19.68 4.14
C GLY A 322 5.75 -20.96 4.83
N HIS A 323 6.10 -21.17 6.11
CA HIS A 323 5.70 -22.36 6.87
C HIS A 323 4.51 -22.13 7.81
N THR A 324 3.95 -20.91 7.85
CA THR A 324 2.76 -20.58 8.65
C THR A 324 1.65 -19.93 7.80
N VAL A 325 1.21 -18.73 8.14
CA VAL A 325 -0.04 -18.10 7.67
C VAL A 325 0.16 -16.82 6.85
N GLY A 326 1.41 -16.45 6.56
CA GLY A 326 1.70 -15.39 5.60
C GLY A 326 1.15 -15.73 4.22
N ARG A 327 1.15 -14.79 3.30
CA ARG A 327 0.69 -14.99 1.92
C ARG A 327 1.38 -16.19 1.25
N LEU A 328 2.68 -16.36 1.50
CA LEU A 328 3.47 -17.45 0.93
C LEU A 328 2.91 -18.81 1.36
N GLY A 329 2.88 -19.08 2.66
CA GLY A 329 2.43 -20.35 3.23
C GLY A 329 0.91 -20.56 3.12
N GLY A 330 0.13 -19.50 3.34
CA GLY A 330 -1.33 -19.58 3.34
C GLY A 330 -1.93 -19.93 1.97
N TRP A 331 -1.33 -19.44 0.87
CA TRP A 331 -1.97 -19.53 -0.45
C TRP A 331 -1.00 -19.80 -1.59
N MET A 332 0.12 -19.08 -1.65
CA MET A 332 0.96 -19.06 -2.85
C MET A 332 1.65 -20.39 -3.14
N LEU A 333 2.13 -21.10 -2.10
CA LEU A 333 2.77 -22.40 -2.29
C LEU A 333 1.79 -23.40 -2.93
N ARG A 334 0.52 -23.40 -2.50
CA ARG A 334 -0.53 -24.24 -3.09
C ARG A 334 -0.94 -23.80 -4.49
N GLU A 335 -1.17 -22.52 -4.71
CA GLU A 335 -1.66 -21.98 -5.99
C GLU A 335 -0.60 -22.07 -7.11
N TYR A 336 0.67 -21.97 -6.74
CA TYR A 336 1.80 -21.96 -7.68
C TYR A 336 2.73 -23.15 -7.48
N ASP A 337 2.26 -24.26 -6.92
CA ASP A 337 3.05 -25.45 -6.62
C ASP A 337 3.85 -25.93 -7.85
N SER A 338 3.19 -26.01 -9.01
CA SER A 338 3.85 -26.42 -10.26
C SER A 338 5.03 -25.55 -10.68
N LEU A 339 5.10 -24.29 -10.22
CA LEU A 339 6.22 -23.38 -10.46
C LEU A 339 7.23 -23.38 -9.31
N LEU A 340 6.76 -23.48 -8.07
CA LEU A 340 7.58 -23.29 -6.87
C LEU A 340 8.21 -24.58 -6.35
N ARG A 341 7.53 -25.72 -6.48
CA ARG A 341 8.04 -27.03 -6.04
C ARG A 341 9.33 -27.43 -6.75
N PRO A 342 9.47 -27.27 -8.09
CA PRO A 342 10.73 -27.56 -8.79
C PRO A 342 11.90 -26.67 -8.36
N LEU A 343 11.62 -25.49 -7.79
CA LEU A 343 12.62 -24.57 -7.25
C LEU A 343 13.03 -24.90 -5.81
N GLY A 344 12.53 -26.02 -5.26
CA GLY A 344 12.83 -26.47 -3.90
C GLY A 344 12.01 -25.78 -2.83
N SER A 345 10.78 -25.37 -3.13
CA SER A 345 9.89 -24.83 -2.09
C SER A 345 9.46 -25.91 -1.10
N THR A 346 9.35 -25.51 0.17
CA THR A 346 8.99 -26.38 1.30
C THR A 346 7.69 -25.93 1.94
N GLU A 347 6.96 -26.87 2.53
CA GLU A 347 5.73 -26.64 3.28
C GLU A 347 5.87 -27.23 4.68
N HIS A 348 5.04 -26.78 5.61
CA HIS A 348 5.10 -27.21 7.01
C HIS A 348 3.70 -27.59 7.54
N PRO A 349 3.57 -28.62 8.41
CA PRO A 349 2.28 -29.07 8.91
C PRO A 349 1.46 -28.01 9.67
N ALA A 350 2.12 -27.00 10.23
CA ALA A 350 1.46 -25.89 10.93
C ALA A 350 0.46 -25.14 10.03
N THR A 351 0.81 -24.89 8.77
CA THR A 351 -0.09 -24.27 7.78
C THR A 351 -1.35 -25.10 7.59
N ASN A 352 -1.22 -26.42 7.48
CA ASN A 352 -2.36 -27.33 7.30
C ASN A 352 -3.26 -27.37 8.54
N ALA A 353 -2.68 -27.41 9.74
CA ALA A 353 -3.43 -27.38 10.99
C ALA A 353 -4.26 -26.08 11.14
N ILE A 354 -3.73 -24.95 10.69
CA ILE A 354 -4.45 -23.67 10.72
C ILE A 354 -5.57 -23.65 9.68
N TRP A 355 -5.32 -24.17 8.47
CA TRP A 355 -6.36 -24.33 7.46
C TRP A 355 -7.50 -25.26 7.92
N GLN A 356 -7.17 -26.31 8.68
CA GLN A 356 -8.18 -27.17 9.31
C GLN A 356 -9.01 -26.39 10.35
N ALA A 357 -8.39 -25.51 11.14
CA ALA A 357 -9.12 -24.65 12.07
C ALA A 357 -10.04 -23.66 11.34
N VAL A 358 -9.63 -23.15 10.17
CA VAL A 358 -10.49 -22.32 9.31
C VAL A 358 -11.68 -23.12 8.79
N GLY A 359 -11.45 -24.31 8.23
CA GLY A 359 -12.51 -25.16 7.68
C GLY A 359 -13.46 -25.73 8.74
N ALA A 360 -13.02 -25.82 9.99
CA ALA A 360 -13.87 -26.23 11.11
C ALA A 360 -14.79 -25.10 11.62
N SER A 361 -14.48 -23.85 11.26
CA SER A 361 -15.23 -22.67 11.70
C SER A 361 -16.30 -22.28 10.68
N TRP A 362 -17.52 -22.04 11.15
CA TRP A 362 -18.57 -21.50 10.28
C TRP A 362 -18.31 -20.03 9.86
N LEU A 363 -17.39 -19.33 10.54
CA LEU A 363 -16.92 -18.00 10.16
C LEU A 363 -15.81 -18.03 9.09
N GLY A 364 -15.13 -19.17 8.91
CA GLY A 364 -13.95 -19.30 8.06
C GLY A 364 -14.19 -18.85 6.62
N ASP A 365 -15.32 -19.26 6.06
CA ASP A 365 -15.72 -18.94 4.68
C ASP A 365 -16.59 -17.68 4.56
N GLN A 366 -17.01 -17.09 5.69
CA GLN A 366 -17.91 -15.93 5.69
C GLN A 366 -17.20 -14.59 5.77
N SER A 367 -16.02 -14.53 6.41
CA SER A 367 -15.40 -13.24 6.68
C SER A 367 -13.89 -13.31 6.82
N SER A 368 -13.21 -12.63 5.91
CA SER A 368 -11.74 -12.43 5.97
C SER A 368 -11.30 -11.67 7.23
N MET A 369 -12.19 -10.92 7.88
CA MET A 369 -11.90 -10.19 9.12
C MET A 369 -11.42 -11.11 10.24
N PHE A 370 -12.05 -12.27 10.37
CA PHE A 370 -11.79 -13.23 11.45
C PHE A 370 -10.75 -14.28 11.06
N SER A 371 -10.26 -14.26 9.82
CA SER A 371 -9.27 -15.22 9.36
C SER A 371 -8.00 -15.17 10.23
N PRO A 372 -7.45 -16.33 10.64
CA PRO A 372 -6.16 -16.42 11.30
C PRO A 372 -4.99 -16.10 10.36
N LEU A 373 -5.25 -15.96 9.06
CA LEU A 373 -4.29 -15.62 8.03
C LEU A 373 -4.20 -14.09 7.90
N PHE A 374 -3.40 -13.47 8.76
CA PHE A 374 -3.15 -12.03 8.74
C PHE A 374 -1.66 -11.71 8.89
N GLY A 375 -1.24 -10.56 8.36
CA GLY A 375 0.17 -10.27 8.14
C GLY A 375 1.03 -10.30 9.40
N TRP A 376 0.57 -9.79 10.56
CA TRP A 376 1.36 -9.86 11.79
C TRP A 376 1.58 -11.28 12.31
N ALA A 377 0.56 -12.13 12.23
CA ALA A 377 0.68 -13.54 12.57
C ALA A 377 1.56 -14.30 11.57
N GLY A 378 1.51 -13.92 10.28
CA GLY A 378 2.40 -14.46 9.25
C GLY A 378 3.86 -14.13 9.52
N ILE A 379 4.19 -12.85 9.79
CA ILE A 379 5.57 -12.44 10.12
C ILE A 379 6.04 -13.15 11.40
N TRP A 380 5.26 -13.12 12.48
CA TRP A 380 5.64 -13.77 13.72
C TRP A 380 5.78 -15.29 13.56
N GLY A 381 4.85 -15.94 12.87
CA GLY A 381 4.88 -17.39 12.67
C GLY A 381 6.06 -17.84 11.81
N ASP A 382 6.35 -17.11 10.73
CA ASP A 382 7.42 -17.46 9.80
C ASP A 382 8.80 -17.08 10.34
N VAL A 383 8.97 -15.85 10.85
CA VAL A 383 10.28 -15.26 11.20
C VAL A 383 10.44 -14.83 12.66
N GLY A 384 9.46 -15.13 13.52
CA GLY A 384 9.55 -14.95 14.97
C GLY A 384 9.57 -13.49 15.43
N TRP A 385 9.85 -13.29 16.72
CA TRP A 385 9.92 -11.95 17.30
C TRP A 385 11.02 -11.07 16.69
N LEU A 386 12.16 -11.64 16.29
CA LEU A 386 13.22 -10.87 15.63
C LEU A 386 12.75 -10.37 14.26
N GLY A 387 12.00 -11.19 13.52
CA GLY A 387 11.41 -10.79 12.25
C GLY A 387 10.41 -9.66 12.43
N LEU A 388 9.53 -9.75 13.44
CA LEU A 388 8.56 -8.71 13.75
C LEU A 388 9.23 -7.38 14.15
N ILE A 389 10.24 -7.43 15.03
CA ILE A 389 10.98 -6.24 15.47
C ILE A 389 11.72 -5.60 14.30
N SER A 390 12.42 -6.38 13.48
CA SER A 390 13.16 -5.86 12.33
C SER A 390 12.23 -5.30 11.25
N PHE A 391 11.07 -5.91 11.01
CA PHE A 391 10.06 -5.36 10.10
C PHE A 391 9.44 -4.06 10.61
N LEU A 392 9.09 -3.99 11.90
CA LEU A 392 8.63 -2.74 12.53
C LEU A 392 9.71 -1.65 12.47
N TYR A 393 10.98 -2.01 12.56
CA TYR A 393 12.09 -1.08 12.40
C TYR A 393 12.14 -0.49 10.98
N VAL A 394 11.88 -1.28 9.93
CA VAL A 394 11.77 -0.75 8.56
C VAL A 394 10.66 0.31 8.47
N TRP A 395 9.47 0.01 9.00
CA TRP A 395 8.36 0.96 9.05
C TRP A 395 8.66 2.20 9.89
N TRP A 396 9.38 2.05 11.00
CA TRP A 396 9.83 3.17 11.82
C TRP A 396 10.74 4.12 11.05
N VAL A 397 11.68 3.57 10.23
CA VAL A 397 12.52 4.40 9.35
C VAL A 397 11.65 5.14 8.33
N VAL A 398 10.70 4.47 7.66
CA VAL A 398 9.76 5.10 6.72
C VAL A 398 8.96 6.22 7.39
N TRP A 399 8.41 5.95 8.56
CA TRP A 399 7.64 6.92 9.35
C TRP A 399 8.47 8.16 9.66
N ARG A 400 9.67 7.97 10.24
CA ARG A 400 10.53 9.06 10.72
C ARG A 400 11.15 9.87 9.57
N ARG A 401 11.52 9.21 8.48
CA ARG A 401 12.31 9.83 7.39
C ARG A 401 11.47 10.30 6.22
N LEU A 402 10.31 9.68 5.97
CA LEU A 402 9.53 9.90 4.76
C LEU A 402 8.15 10.51 5.02
N CYS A 403 7.54 10.28 6.19
CA CYS A 403 6.19 10.74 6.50
C CYS A 403 6.16 12.13 7.17
N PHE A 404 6.31 13.18 6.36
CA PHE A 404 6.36 14.57 6.86
C PHE A 404 5.00 15.19 7.20
N ASP A 405 3.93 14.67 6.60
CA ASP A 405 2.58 15.19 6.78
C ASP A 405 1.62 14.11 7.25
N ASP A 406 0.45 14.55 7.72
CA ASP A 406 -0.54 13.66 8.33
C ASP A 406 -1.16 12.68 7.33
N VAL A 407 -1.19 13.01 6.03
CA VAL A 407 -1.67 12.08 5.01
C VAL A 407 -0.67 10.95 4.81
N SER A 408 0.62 11.27 4.74
CA SER A 408 1.68 10.29 4.56
C SER A 408 1.76 9.36 5.77
N LYS A 409 1.61 9.93 6.97
CA LYS A 409 1.50 9.18 8.23
C LYS A 409 0.27 8.28 8.25
N PHE A 410 -0.91 8.80 7.92
CA PHE A 410 -2.14 8.02 7.82
C PHE A 410 -1.97 6.84 6.86
N ILE A 411 -1.45 7.10 5.67
CA ILE A 411 -1.22 6.09 4.62
C ILE A 411 -0.20 5.05 5.07
N ALA A 412 0.84 5.42 5.83
CA ALA A 412 1.80 4.47 6.40
C ALA A 412 1.20 3.61 7.53
N LEU A 413 0.21 4.13 8.27
CA LEU A 413 -0.50 3.39 9.31
C LEU A 413 -1.53 2.41 8.76
N CYS A 414 -2.07 2.65 7.55
CA CYS A 414 -3.02 1.73 6.93
C CYS A 414 -2.46 0.31 6.76
N PRO A 415 -1.27 0.07 6.17
CA PRO A 415 -0.65 -1.26 6.14
C PRO A 415 -0.47 -1.87 7.53
N ILE A 416 -0.04 -1.09 8.52
CA ILE A 416 0.14 -1.56 9.90
C ILE A 416 -1.18 -2.08 10.48
N ALA A 417 -2.27 -1.36 10.25
CA ALA A 417 -3.61 -1.76 10.67
C ALA A 417 -4.13 -2.95 9.84
N PHE A 418 -3.89 -2.97 8.53
CA PHE A 418 -4.20 -4.12 7.66
C PHE A 418 -3.55 -5.41 8.15
N GLY A 419 -2.33 -5.31 8.68
CA GLY A 419 -1.61 -6.45 9.22
C GLY A 419 -2.35 -7.18 10.33
N LEU A 420 -3.32 -6.54 11.02
CA LEU A 420 -4.14 -7.18 12.06
C LEU A 420 -5.34 -7.94 11.49
N ILE A 421 -5.70 -7.66 10.23
CA ILE A 421 -6.97 -8.10 9.63
C ILE A 421 -6.70 -9.13 8.54
N PHE A 422 -5.76 -8.87 7.64
CA PHE A 422 -5.52 -9.71 6.46
C PHE A 422 -4.03 -9.72 6.08
N THR A 423 -3.63 -10.57 5.12
CA THR A 423 -2.28 -10.57 4.54
C THR A 423 -2.06 -9.42 3.55
N GLN A 424 -2.81 -8.33 3.66
CA GLN A 424 -2.80 -7.20 2.72
C GLN A 424 -1.44 -6.46 2.72
N MET A 425 -0.66 -6.57 3.81
CA MET A 425 0.73 -6.09 3.89
C MET A 425 1.69 -6.80 2.93
N GLU A 426 1.28 -7.94 2.39
CA GLU A 426 2.03 -8.76 1.43
C GLU A 426 1.43 -8.67 0.02
N GLU A 427 0.33 -7.93 -0.16
CA GLU A 427 -0.31 -7.80 -1.47
C GLU A 427 0.38 -6.71 -2.30
N PRO A 428 1.06 -7.08 -3.39
CA PRO A 428 1.93 -6.18 -4.14
C PRO A 428 1.17 -5.00 -4.76
N GLY A 429 -0.05 -5.25 -5.27
CA GLY A 429 -0.88 -4.23 -5.89
C GLY A 429 -1.18 -3.05 -4.97
N TYR A 430 -1.46 -3.34 -3.70
CA TYR A 430 -1.72 -2.32 -2.69
C TYR A 430 -0.42 -1.72 -2.14
N MET A 431 0.55 -2.55 -1.77
CA MET A 431 1.76 -2.08 -1.11
C MET A 431 2.67 -1.24 -2.02
N LEU A 432 2.81 -1.60 -3.30
CA LEU A 432 3.52 -0.76 -4.28
C LEU A 432 2.79 0.57 -4.52
N TYR A 433 1.46 0.58 -4.44
CA TYR A 433 0.66 1.81 -4.52
C TYR A 433 0.91 2.72 -3.32
N VAL A 434 0.87 2.18 -2.09
CA VAL A 434 1.19 2.89 -0.84
C VAL A 434 2.60 3.48 -0.90
N ALA A 435 3.60 2.67 -1.25
CA ALA A 435 4.98 3.13 -1.41
C ALA A 435 5.10 4.24 -2.46
N SER A 436 4.37 4.14 -3.57
CA SER A 436 4.35 5.17 -4.61
C SER A 436 3.78 6.50 -4.12
N ILE A 437 2.71 6.47 -3.32
CA ILE A 437 2.12 7.68 -2.74
C ILE A 437 3.04 8.31 -1.68
N ILE A 438 3.61 7.51 -0.76
CA ILE A 438 4.56 8.01 0.25
C ILE A 438 5.80 8.62 -0.45
N GLY A 439 6.37 7.90 -1.42
CA GLY A 439 7.52 8.37 -2.20
C GLY A 439 7.21 9.64 -2.99
N LEU A 440 6.02 9.74 -3.58
CA LEU A 440 5.54 10.96 -4.26
C LEU A 440 5.44 12.14 -3.29
N ARG A 441 4.79 11.97 -2.13
CA ARG A 441 4.66 13.02 -1.10
C ARG A 441 6.02 13.50 -0.60
N TRP A 442 6.96 12.57 -0.39
CA TRP A 442 8.33 12.89 -0.04
C TRP A 442 9.02 13.74 -1.10
N GLN A 443 8.95 13.35 -2.38
CA GLN A 443 9.52 14.09 -3.51
C GLN A 443 8.89 15.49 -3.64
N GLU A 444 7.58 15.62 -3.45
CA GLU A 444 6.88 16.92 -3.45
C GLU A 444 7.39 17.85 -2.38
N HIS A 445 7.50 17.37 -1.14
CA HIS A 445 8.03 18.15 -0.03
C HIS A 445 9.51 18.52 -0.26
N HIS A 446 10.31 17.59 -0.78
CA HIS A 446 11.72 17.82 -1.09
C HIS A 446 11.91 18.88 -2.18
N CYS A 447 11.20 18.77 -3.31
CA CYS A 447 11.21 19.77 -4.38
C CYS A 447 10.75 21.14 -3.89
N GLN A 448 9.70 21.22 -3.06
CA GLN A 448 9.26 22.49 -2.47
C GLN A 448 10.34 23.11 -1.60
N LYS A 449 11.07 22.32 -0.80
CA LYS A 449 12.15 22.84 0.04
C LYS A 449 13.34 23.34 -0.77
N GLN A 450 13.72 22.66 -1.85
CA GLN A 450 14.79 23.09 -2.74
C GLN A 450 14.40 24.36 -3.52
N ASN A 451 13.17 24.41 -4.02
CA ASN A 451 12.66 25.53 -4.80
C ASN A 451 12.21 26.72 -3.93
N LYS A 452 12.09 26.59 -2.60
CA LYS A 452 11.93 27.76 -1.70
C LYS A 452 13.17 28.65 -1.63
N VAL A 453 14.31 28.22 -2.19
CA VAL A 453 15.46 29.10 -2.50
C VAL A 453 15.24 29.87 -3.81
N SER A 454 14.20 29.52 -4.57
CA SER A 454 13.80 30.12 -5.85
C SER A 454 12.28 30.21 -5.98
N GLU A 455 11.61 30.79 -4.97
CA GLU A 455 10.21 31.21 -5.09
C GLU A 455 10.13 32.43 -6.01
N ILE A 456 10.26 32.17 -7.32
CA ILE A 456 9.72 33.01 -8.38
C ILE A 456 8.64 32.16 -9.06
N ALA A 457 7.43 32.71 -9.05
CA ALA A 457 6.26 32.27 -9.81
C ALA A 457 5.67 30.90 -9.44
N THR A 458 4.90 30.89 -8.35
CA THR A 458 3.58 30.23 -8.46
C THR A 458 2.66 31.28 -9.06
N PRO A 459 2.25 31.20 -10.34
CA PRO A 459 1.25 32.11 -10.84
C PRO A 459 -0.01 31.85 -10.02
N GLN A 460 -0.48 32.88 -9.32
CA GLN A 460 -1.86 32.97 -8.83
C GLN A 460 -2.79 33.12 -10.05
N THR A 461 -2.73 32.19 -11.01
CA THR A 461 -3.71 32.17 -12.09
C THR A 461 -5.01 31.74 -11.46
N ALA A 462 -5.92 32.72 -11.33
CA ALA A 462 -7.33 32.53 -11.03
C ALA A 462 -7.83 31.26 -11.74
N TYR A 463 -8.56 30.41 -11.03
CA TYR A 463 -9.14 29.17 -11.56
C TYR A 463 -9.83 29.47 -12.90
N GLN A 464 -9.15 29.19 -14.00
CA GLN A 464 -9.72 29.33 -15.33
C GLN A 464 -10.55 28.07 -15.55
N ARG A 465 -11.85 28.23 -15.77
CA ARG A 465 -12.73 27.11 -16.15
C ARG A 465 -12.09 26.37 -17.34
N PRO A 466 -11.99 25.04 -17.30
CA PRO A 466 -11.40 24.28 -18.39
C PRO A 466 -12.20 24.55 -19.67
N LYS A 467 -11.50 24.94 -20.74
CA LYS A 467 -12.10 25.29 -22.04
C LYS A 467 -12.25 24.07 -22.96
N SER A 468 -11.60 22.97 -22.63
CA SER A 468 -11.60 21.73 -23.42
C SER A 468 -11.57 20.49 -22.51
N ILE A 469 -11.95 19.33 -23.06
CA ILE A 469 -11.82 18.02 -22.39
C ILE A 469 -10.35 17.76 -21.99
N LYS A 470 -9.41 18.15 -22.85
CA LYS A 470 -7.97 18.05 -22.56
C LYS A 470 -7.57 18.88 -21.34
N ASP A 471 -8.10 20.10 -21.21
CA ASP A 471 -7.87 20.94 -20.04
C ASP A 471 -8.48 20.35 -18.78
N LEU A 472 -9.68 19.78 -18.89
CA LEU A 472 -10.32 19.07 -17.79
C LEU A 472 -9.44 17.90 -17.33
N PHE A 473 -8.95 17.06 -18.24
CA PHE A 473 -8.02 15.97 -17.90
C PHE A 473 -6.73 16.48 -17.24
N GLN A 474 -6.14 17.57 -17.74
CA GLN A 474 -4.94 18.15 -17.12
C GLN A 474 -5.20 18.63 -15.70
N VAL A 475 -6.35 19.26 -15.47
CA VAL A 475 -6.79 19.71 -14.13
C VAL A 475 -7.06 18.51 -13.22
N LEU A 476 -7.77 17.48 -13.70
CA LEU A 476 -8.08 16.26 -12.95
C LEU A 476 -6.82 15.51 -12.52
N LEU A 477 -5.82 15.45 -13.39
CA LEU A 477 -4.53 14.82 -13.15
C LEU A 477 -3.55 15.72 -12.37
N LEU A 478 -3.98 16.90 -11.92
CA LEU A 478 -3.18 17.87 -11.18
C LEU A 478 -1.88 18.29 -11.90
N LEU A 479 -1.96 18.40 -13.24
CA LEU A 479 -0.89 18.92 -14.10
C LEU A 479 -0.91 20.46 -14.21
N LYS A 480 -2.04 21.09 -13.87
CA LYS A 480 -2.26 22.54 -13.77
C LYS A 480 -2.77 22.83 -12.36
#